data_AF-A0A2T2VKU2-F1
#
_entry.id   AF-A0A2T2VKU2-F1
#
_cell.length_a   1.000
_cell.length_b   1.000
_cell.length_c   1.000
_cell.angle_alpha   90.00
_cell.angle_beta   90.00
_cell.angle_gamma   90.00
#
_symmetry.space_group_name_H-M   'P 1'
#
loop_
_entity.id
_entity.type
_entity.pdbx_description
1 polymer ?
#
loop_
_entity_poly.entity_id
_entity_poly.type
_entity_poly.pdbx_seq_one_letter_code
_entity_poly.pdbx_strand_id
1 'polypeptide(L)'
;MIKKGESYYGAVIGAYGACYAMRKSLYKPIPAGFYVDDFFLFMNILLNGYKTVFTPNAVCKMEVSGNSKKQFKRKVRISSGNFQNLLYFRKLINPFRNFAGFAFFSHKVIRWLGPFLMLLILIANFVVLPVHPFFTWLLSAQLLFYLLGLLDVVLRKYDIDFIILRYISHFVLMNYALLIGFFRFLSLESDGKWEH
;
A
#
# COMPACT_ATOMS: atom_id res chain seq x y z
N MET A 1 11.24 -9.49 -9.27
CA MET A 1 11.10 -9.27 -10.72
C MET A 1 10.75 -7.81 -11.03
N ILE A 2 9.69 -7.25 -10.42
CA ILE A 2 9.24 -5.86 -10.67
C ILE A 2 10.33 -4.79 -10.44
N LYS A 3 11.02 -4.79 -9.29
CA LYS A 3 12.08 -3.79 -9.00
C LYS A 3 13.27 -3.83 -9.97
N LYS A 4 13.60 -5.00 -10.54
CA LYS A 4 14.64 -5.11 -11.57
C LYS A 4 14.19 -4.43 -12.87
N GLY A 5 12.93 -4.63 -13.26
CA GLY A 5 12.32 -3.95 -14.40
C GLY A 5 12.22 -2.44 -14.20
N GLU A 6 11.73 -1.98 -13.04
CA GLU A 6 11.70 -0.55 -12.71
C GLU A 6 13.10 0.07 -12.72
N SER A 7 14.11 -0.65 -12.25
CA SER A 7 15.49 -0.18 -12.25
C SER A 7 16.09 -0.05 -13.64
N TYR A 8 15.69 -0.88 -14.60
CA TYR A 8 16.13 -0.75 -16.00
C TYR A 8 15.72 0.62 -16.57
N TYR A 9 14.52 1.08 -16.21
CA TYR A 9 14.00 2.40 -16.57
C TYR A 9 14.41 3.51 -15.59
N GLY A 10 15.25 3.21 -14.59
CA GLY A 10 15.72 4.18 -13.59
C GLY A 10 14.62 4.76 -12.70
N ALA A 11 13.54 3.99 -12.47
CA ALA A 11 12.32 4.46 -11.85
C ALA A 11 11.79 3.47 -10.80
N VAL A 12 12.67 3.00 -9.91
CA VAL A 12 12.28 2.20 -8.76
C VAL A 12 11.40 3.02 -7.81
N ILE A 13 10.15 2.60 -7.64
CA ILE A 13 9.15 3.35 -6.89
C ILE A 13 9.18 2.97 -5.41
N GLY A 14 9.77 3.86 -4.61
CA GLY A 14 9.91 3.72 -3.16
C GLY A 14 11.09 2.85 -2.73
N ALA A 15 11.72 3.25 -1.63
CA ALA A 15 12.81 2.52 -1.02
C ALA A 15 12.31 1.29 -0.26
N TYR A 16 13.27 0.49 0.21
CA TYR A 16 13.06 -0.25 1.44
C TYR A 16 13.64 0.64 2.55
N GLY A 17 12.83 1.16 3.48
CA GLY A 17 13.26 2.20 4.43
C GLY A 17 14.51 1.90 5.27
N ALA A 18 14.88 0.63 5.42
CA ALA A 18 16.10 0.22 6.12
C ALA A 18 17.30 -0.09 5.19
N CYS A 19 17.13 -0.01 3.87
CA CYS A 19 18.14 -0.43 2.89
C CYS A 19 18.08 0.45 1.64
N TYR A 20 18.62 1.67 1.76
CA TYR A 20 18.82 2.57 0.64
C TYR A 20 20.03 3.48 0.87
N ALA A 21 20.54 4.03 -0.22
CA ALA A 21 21.57 5.06 -0.21
C ALA A 21 21.19 6.16 -1.20
N MET A 22 21.59 7.40 -0.90
CA MET A 22 21.36 8.54 -1.79
C MET A 22 22.54 9.50 -1.79
N ARG A 23 22.72 10.24 -2.88
CA ARG A 23 23.72 11.31 -2.95
C ARG A 23 23.29 12.45 -2.02
N LYS A 24 24.22 12.95 -1.20
CA LYS A 24 23.97 14.05 -0.26
C LYS A 24 23.40 15.28 -0.96
N SER A 25 23.86 15.60 -2.16
CA SER A 25 23.37 16.75 -2.96
C SER A 25 21.91 16.62 -3.42
N LEU A 26 21.34 15.41 -3.40
CA LEU A 26 19.95 15.15 -3.78
C LEU A 26 19.01 15.09 -2.57
N TYR A 27 19.56 15.23 -1.36
CA TYR A 27 18.77 15.22 -0.15
C TYR A 27 17.91 16.47 -0.05
N LYS A 28 16.63 16.27 0.28
CA LYS A 28 15.68 17.33 0.59
C LYS A 28 15.06 17.04 1.95
N PRO A 29 14.96 18.03 2.85
CA PRO A 29 14.30 17.84 4.13
C PRO A 29 12.86 17.36 3.92
N ILE A 30 12.48 16.34 4.67
CA ILE A 30 11.12 15.79 4.65
C ILE A 30 10.19 16.81 5.32
N PRO A 31 9.05 17.17 4.70
CA PRO A 31 8.08 18.06 5.32
C PRO A 31 7.56 17.48 6.65
N ALA A 32 7.23 18.37 7.60
CA ALA A 32 6.65 17.97 8.87
C ALA A 32 5.36 17.14 8.65
N GLY A 33 5.17 16.12 9.49
CA GLY A 33 3.97 15.27 9.47
C GLY A 33 3.97 14.10 8.48
N PHE A 34 5.02 13.92 7.68
CA PHE A 34 5.13 12.78 6.76
C PHE A 34 5.55 11.50 7.49
N TYR A 35 4.70 10.46 7.42
CA TYR A 35 4.95 9.19 8.10
C TYR A 35 5.83 8.19 7.32
N VAL A 36 5.93 8.37 6.00
CA VAL A 36 6.65 7.48 5.08
C VAL A 36 7.68 8.33 4.34
N ASP A 37 8.78 8.57 5.03
CA ASP A 37 9.90 9.44 4.66
C ASP A 37 10.77 8.85 3.54
N ASP A 38 11.03 7.54 3.61
CA ASP A 38 11.79 6.80 2.61
C ASP A 38 11.14 6.91 1.21
N PHE A 39 9.82 6.78 1.14
CA PHE A 39 9.05 6.99 -0.07
C PHE A 39 9.14 8.44 -0.54
N PHE A 40 9.04 9.42 0.37
CA PHE A 40 9.15 10.84 0.03
C PHE A 40 10.49 11.15 -0.65
N LEU A 41 11.60 10.69 -0.06
CA LEU A 41 12.95 10.92 -0.60
C LEU A 41 13.10 10.34 -2.00
N PHE A 42 12.66 9.10 -2.22
CA PHE A 42 12.74 8.44 -3.52
C PHE A 42 11.88 9.14 -4.58
N MET A 43 10.66 9.51 -4.22
CA MET A 43 9.76 10.21 -5.14
C MET A 43 10.26 11.61 -5.45
N ASN A 44 10.92 12.30 -4.51
CA ASN A 44 11.55 13.58 -4.76
C ASN A 44 12.72 13.46 -5.75
N ILE A 45 13.54 12.40 -5.67
CA ILE A 45 14.59 12.13 -6.67
C ILE A 45 13.98 12.02 -8.07
N LEU A 46 12.93 11.21 -8.23
CA LEU A 46 12.24 11.01 -9.50
C LEU A 46 11.55 12.29 -10.01
N LEU A 47 10.95 13.06 -9.11
CA LEU A 47 10.32 14.34 -9.44
C LEU A 47 11.31 15.35 -10.03
N ASN A 48 12.56 15.33 -9.55
CA ASN A 48 13.64 16.20 -10.04
C ASN A 48 14.37 15.63 -11.28
N GLY A 49 13.86 14.55 -11.89
CA GLY A 49 14.41 13.97 -13.12
C GLY A 49 15.64 13.08 -12.91
N TYR A 50 16.02 12.80 -11.66
CA TYR A 50 17.08 11.85 -11.35
C TYR A 50 16.55 10.41 -11.38
N LYS A 51 17.45 9.44 -11.43
CA LYS A 51 17.13 8.02 -11.49
C LYS A 51 17.23 7.35 -10.13
N THR A 52 16.34 6.41 -9.86
CA THR A 52 16.44 5.46 -8.74
C THR A 52 16.72 4.06 -9.29
N VAL A 53 17.64 3.33 -8.66
CA VAL A 53 18.09 2.02 -9.14
C VAL A 53 18.02 0.98 -8.01
N PHE A 54 17.81 -0.28 -8.40
CA PHE A 54 17.76 -1.41 -7.48
C PHE A 54 19.06 -2.19 -7.55
N THR A 55 19.76 -2.29 -6.42
CA THR A 55 20.99 -3.08 -6.31
C THR A 55 20.65 -4.47 -5.74
N PRO A 56 20.68 -5.54 -6.56
CA PRO A 56 20.26 -6.88 -6.11
C PRO A 56 21.16 -7.48 -5.02
N ASN A 57 22.41 -7.03 -4.93
CA ASN A 57 23.38 -7.52 -3.96
C ASN A 57 23.35 -6.73 -2.63
N ALA A 58 22.45 -5.75 -2.49
CA ALA A 58 22.30 -5.01 -1.25
C ALA A 58 21.65 -5.91 -0.19
N VAL A 59 22.34 -6.10 0.93
CA VAL A 59 21.87 -6.92 2.05
C VAL A 59 21.58 -6.02 3.25
N CYS A 60 20.38 -6.12 3.79
CA CYS A 60 20.00 -5.52 5.06
C CYS A 60 19.23 -6.56 5.88
N LYS A 61 19.56 -6.66 7.17
CA LYS A 61 18.87 -7.53 8.12
C LYS A 61 18.03 -6.66 9.03
N MET A 62 16.76 -7.01 9.17
CA MET A 62 15.89 -6.43 10.19
C MET A 62 15.17 -7.54 10.93
N GLU A 63 14.92 -7.29 12.21
CA GLU A 63 14.07 -8.15 13.00
C GLU A 63 12.61 -7.96 12.59
N VAL A 64 11.94 -9.07 12.31
CA VAL A 64 10.51 -9.07 12.03
C VAL A 64 9.79 -9.38 13.34
N SER A 65 9.16 -8.38 13.95
CA SER A 65 8.34 -8.62 15.14
C SER A 65 7.11 -9.45 14.79
N GLY A 66 6.88 -10.54 15.53
CA GLY A 66 5.76 -11.47 15.34
C GLY A 66 4.40 -10.96 15.83
N ASN A 67 4.30 -9.71 16.31
CA ASN A 67 3.06 -9.19 16.87
C ASN A 67 2.13 -8.64 15.76
N SER A 68 1.10 -9.41 15.41
CA SER A 68 0.10 -9.07 14.40
C SER A 68 -0.60 -7.73 14.64
N LYS A 69 -0.88 -7.35 15.90
CA LYS A 69 -1.51 -6.05 16.22
C LYS A 69 -0.55 -4.89 15.96
N LYS A 70 0.72 -5.01 16.36
CA LYS A 70 1.76 -3.99 16.06
C LYS A 70 1.96 -3.86 14.54
N GLN A 71 1.98 -4.98 13.81
CA GLN A 71 2.09 -4.98 12.35
C GLN A 71 0.91 -4.29 11.68
N PHE A 72 -0.32 -4.53 12.16
CA PHE A 72 -1.51 -3.86 11.66
C PHE A 72 -1.46 -2.34 11.88
N LYS A 73 -1.15 -1.89 13.11
CA LYS A 73 -0.97 -0.45 13.42
C LYS A 73 0.09 0.19 12.52
N ARG A 74 1.23 -0.49 12.33
CA ARG A 74 2.30 -0.05 11.42
C ARG A 74 1.78 0.12 9.98
N LYS A 75 0.99 -0.84 9.49
CA LYS A 75 0.40 -0.79 8.13
C LYS A 75 -0.61 0.34 7.97
N VAL A 76 -1.44 0.60 8.98
CA VAL A 76 -2.36 1.74 9.00
C VAL A 76 -1.58 3.07 8.91
N ARG A 77 -0.51 3.22 9.70
CA ARG A 77 0.36 4.41 9.64
C ARG A 77 1.03 4.58 8.27
N ILE A 78 1.60 3.51 7.73
CA ILE A 78 2.20 3.52 6.38
C ILE A 78 1.16 3.92 5.33
N SER A 79 -0.07 3.41 5.46
CA SER A 79 -1.15 3.80 4.56
C SER A 79 -1.46 5.30 4.63
N SER A 80 -1.60 5.87 5.82
CA SER A 80 -1.82 7.30 5.98
C SER A 80 -0.70 8.11 5.30
N GLY A 81 0.58 7.76 5.55
CA GLY A 81 1.70 8.41 4.89
C GLY A 81 1.80 8.20 3.38
N ASN A 82 1.28 7.08 2.87
CA ASN A 82 1.17 6.87 1.43
C ASN A 82 0.16 7.84 0.80
N PHE A 83 -0.98 8.10 1.44
CA PHE A 83 -1.93 9.10 0.95
C PHE A 83 -1.41 10.54 1.06
N GLN A 84 -0.62 10.86 2.10
CA GLN A 84 0.11 12.14 2.17
C GLN A 84 1.07 12.31 0.98
N ASN A 85 1.87 11.28 0.70
CA ASN A 85 2.79 11.28 -0.44
C ASN A 85 2.04 11.31 -1.78
N LEU A 86 0.90 10.62 -1.90
CA LEU A 86 0.05 10.64 -3.09
C LEU A 86 -0.38 12.08 -3.43
N LEU A 87 -0.86 12.81 -2.43
CA LEU A 87 -1.30 14.18 -2.60
C LEU A 87 -0.13 15.11 -2.96
N TYR A 88 1.02 14.96 -2.27
CA TYR A 88 2.22 15.78 -2.52
C TYR A 88 2.78 15.56 -3.93
N PHE A 89 2.91 14.30 -4.36
CA PHE A 89 3.46 13.91 -5.65
C PHE A 89 2.41 13.76 -6.75
N ARG A 90 1.23 14.36 -6.60
CA ARG A 90 0.14 14.28 -7.59
C ARG A 90 0.54 14.66 -9.01
N LYS A 91 1.49 15.58 -9.16
CA LYS A 91 2.03 16.01 -10.46
C LYS A 91 2.82 14.92 -11.20
N LEU A 92 3.29 13.90 -10.48
CA LEU A 92 4.03 12.76 -11.03
C LEU A 92 3.11 11.59 -11.42
N ILE A 93 1.82 11.63 -11.07
CA ILE A 93 0.87 10.51 -11.29
C ILE A 93 0.59 10.24 -12.77
N ASN A 94 0.82 11.21 -13.67
CA ASN A 94 0.47 11.05 -15.09
C ASN A 94 1.24 9.86 -15.73
N PRO A 95 0.56 8.75 -16.06
CA PRO A 95 1.21 7.56 -16.58
C PRO A 95 1.75 7.74 -18.01
N PHE A 96 1.27 8.75 -18.73
CA PHE A 96 1.68 9.04 -20.11
C PHE A 96 2.89 9.96 -20.19
N ARG A 97 3.31 10.57 -19.08
CA ARG A 97 4.42 11.54 -19.08
C ARG A 97 5.78 10.87 -19.16
N ASN A 98 6.02 9.84 -18.35
CA ASN A 98 7.26 9.08 -18.31
C ASN A 98 7.02 7.74 -17.57
N PHE A 99 8.02 6.85 -17.64
CA PHE A 99 7.93 5.55 -16.99
C PHE A 99 7.76 5.64 -15.46
N ALA A 100 8.33 6.66 -14.80
CA ALA A 100 8.14 6.86 -13.36
C ALA A 100 6.68 7.14 -13.00
N GLY A 101 5.98 7.94 -13.80
CA GLY A 101 4.54 8.17 -13.65
C GLY A 101 3.73 6.91 -13.90
N PHE A 102 4.08 6.14 -14.95
CA PHE A 102 3.43 4.85 -15.22
C PHE A 102 3.59 3.86 -14.05
N ALA A 103 4.83 3.69 -13.56
CA ALA A 103 5.14 2.78 -12.47
C ALA A 103 4.47 3.24 -11.16
N PHE A 104 4.46 4.55 -10.89
CA PHE A 104 3.80 5.10 -9.72
C PHE A 104 2.27 4.85 -9.77
N PHE A 105 1.64 5.16 -10.89
CA PHE A 105 0.20 4.96 -11.07
C PHE A 105 -0.21 3.48 -10.96
N SER A 106 0.41 2.62 -11.76
CA SER A 106 0.03 1.21 -11.88
C SER A 106 0.32 0.40 -10.60
N HIS A 107 1.50 0.56 -10.00
CA HIS A 107 1.93 -0.28 -8.88
C HIS A 107 1.60 0.28 -7.49
N LYS A 108 1.40 1.60 -7.36
CA LYS A 108 1.09 2.24 -6.07
C LYS A 108 -0.31 2.81 -6.03
N VAL A 109 -0.67 3.69 -6.96
CA VAL A 109 -1.97 4.39 -6.91
C VAL A 109 -3.13 3.40 -6.98
N ILE A 110 -3.15 2.50 -7.96
CA ILE A 110 -4.20 1.46 -8.07
C ILE A 110 -4.23 0.58 -6.81
N ARG A 111 -3.05 0.23 -6.27
CA ARG A 111 -2.96 -0.59 -5.04
C ARG A 111 -3.59 0.10 -3.84
N TRP A 112 -3.42 1.43 -3.71
CA TRP A 112 -4.00 2.25 -2.65
C TRP A 112 -5.49 2.51 -2.86
N LEU A 113 -5.96 2.50 -4.11
CA LEU A 113 -7.39 2.56 -4.45
C LEU A 113 -8.12 1.23 -4.26
N GLY A 114 -7.39 0.12 -4.11
CA GLY A 114 -7.91 -1.24 -3.87
C GLY A 114 -9.14 -1.32 -2.94
N PRO A 115 -9.10 -0.82 -1.70
CA PRO A 115 -10.27 -0.87 -0.81
C PRO A 115 -11.50 -0.14 -1.36
N PHE A 116 -11.34 0.98 -2.05
CA PHE A 116 -12.45 1.73 -2.64
C PHE A 116 -13.04 1.00 -3.84
N LEU A 117 -12.20 0.37 -4.66
CA LEU A 117 -12.65 -0.46 -5.78
C LEU A 117 -13.43 -1.68 -5.29
N MET A 118 -12.99 -2.30 -4.18
CA MET A 118 -13.71 -3.40 -3.55
C MET A 118 -15.10 -2.98 -3.03
N LEU A 119 -15.21 -1.80 -2.43
CA LEU A 119 -16.48 -1.23 -1.98
C LEU A 119 -17.38 -0.86 -3.17
N LEU A 120 -16.80 -0.25 -4.21
CA LEU A 120 -17.53 0.12 -5.42
C LEU A 120 -18.13 -1.10 -6.10
N ILE A 121 -17.36 -2.19 -6.24
CA ILE A 121 -17.84 -3.46 -6.79
C ILE A 121 -18.97 -4.05 -5.94
N LEU A 122 -18.84 -3.99 -4.60
CA LEU A 122 -19.89 -4.48 -3.69
C LEU A 122 -21.21 -3.71 -3.90
N ILE A 123 -21.14 -2.37 -3.97
CA ILE A 123 -22.29 -1.51 -4.19
C ILE A 123 -22.88 -1.76 -5.59
N ALA A 124 -22.03 -1.85 -6.62
CA ALA A 124 -22.46 -2.12 -7.99
C ALA A 124 -23.19 -3.46 -8.10
N ASN A 125 -22.66 -4.52 -7.49
CA ASN A 125 -23.31 -5.83 -7.46
C ASN A 125 -24.68 -5.78 -6.77
N PHE A 126 -24.81 -5.01 -5.69
CA PHE A 126 -26.08 -4.84 -4.99
C PHE A 126 -27.12 -4.07 -5.82
N VAL A 127 -26.71 -2.99 -6.48
CA VAL A 127 -27.62 -2.16 -7.29
C VAL A 127 -28.12 -2.91 -8.53
N VAL A 128 -27.27 -3.73 -9.16
CA VAL A 128 -27.60 -4.47 -10.39
C VAL A 128 -28.26 -5.84 -10.09
N LEU A 129 -28.39 -6.21 -8.81
CA LEU A 129 -29.03 -7.45 -8.37
C LEU A 129 -30.42 -7.72 -9.01
N PRO A 130 -31.31 -6.72 -9.19
CA PRO A 130 -32.63 -6.94 -9.81
C PRO A 130 -32.58 -7.21 -11.32
N VAL A 131 -31.46 -6.90 -11.99
CA VAL A 131 -31.35 -6.96 -13.46
C VAL A 131 -31.07 -8.38 -13.94
N HIS A 132 -30.18 -9.11 -13.26
CA HIS A 132 -29.78 -10.44 -13.69
C HIS A 132 -29.32 -11.33 -12.52
N PRO A 133 -29.77 -12.60 -12.42
CA PRO A 133 -29.46 -13.49 -11.29
C PRO A 133 -27.97 -13.84 -11.16
N PHE A 134 -27.17 -13.63 -12.22
CA PHE A 134 -25.71 -13.74 -12.16
C PHE A 134 -25.08 -12.84 -11.09
N PHE A 135 -25.63 -11.65 -10.84
CA PHE A 135 -25.12 -10.74 -9.82
C PHE A 135 -25.36 -11.27 -8.39
N THR A 136 -26.35 -12.14 -8.18
CA THR A 136 -26.55 -12.85 -6.91
C THR A 136 -25.37 -13.78 -6.61
N TRP A 137 -24.87 -14.50 -7.62
CA TRP A 137 -23.69 -15.35 -7.48
C TRP A 137 -22.43 -14.53 -7.20
N LEU A 138 -22.22 -13.44 -7.94
CA LEU A 138 -21.07 -12.54 -7.71
C LEU A 138 -21.09 -11.91 -6.31
N LEU A 139 -22.25 -11.41 -5.88
CA LEU A 139 -22.43 -10.82 -4.55
C LEU A 139 -22.17 -11.88 -3.46
N SER A 140 -22.74 -13.08 -3.62
CA SER A 140 -22.56 -14.19 -2.68
C SER A 140 -21.10 -14.61 -2.58
N ALA A 141 -20.40 -14.74 -3.71
CA ALA A 141 -18.97 -15.06 -3.75
C ALA A 141 -18.13 -13.96 -3.07
N GLN A 142 -18.47 -12.69 -3.28
CA GLN A 142 -17.77 -11.56 -2.67
C GLN A 142 -17.98 -11.52 -1.15
N LEU A 143 -19.21 -11.72 -0.67
CA LEU A 143 -19.52 -11.82 0.75
C LEU A 143 -18.82 -13.01 1.41
N LEU A 144 -18.86 -14.18 0.75
CA LEU A 144 -18.14 -15.37 1.22
C LEU A 144 -16.64 -15.10 1.34
N PHE A 145 -16.02 -14.45 0.35
CA PHE A 145 -14.60 -14.09 0.41
C PHE A 145 -14.26 -13.23 1.64
N TYR A 146 -15.11 -12.26 2.00
CA TYR A 146 -14.92 -11.45 3.21
C TYR A 146 -15.14 -12.26 4.49
N LEU A 147 -16.16 -13.11 4.53
CA LEU A 147 -16.44 -13.99 5.66
C LEU A 147 -15.30 -14.99 5.91
N LEU A 148 -14.71 -15.57 4.86
CA LEU A 148 -13.54 -16.44 4.96
C LEU A 148 -12.33 -15.71 5.55
N GLY A 149 -12.14 -14.43 5.18
CA GLY A 149 -11.11 -13.58 5.77
C GLY A 149 -11.31 -13.34 7.27
N LEU A 150 -12.55 -13.16 7.72
CA LEU A 150 -12.90 -13.01 9.13
C LEU A 150 -12.77 -14.33 9.90
N LEU A 151 -13.20 -15.44 9.29
CA LEU A 151 -13.10 -16.78 9.87
C LEU A 151 -11.65 -17.11 10.25
N ASP A 152 -10.68 -16.80 9.39
CA ASP A 152 -9.26 -16.99 9.67
C ASP A 152 -8.75 -16.19 10.88
N VAL A 153 -9.30 -14.98 11.13
CA VAL A 153 -8.98 -14.19 12.34
C VAL A 153 -9.48 -14.90 13.59
N VAL A 154 -10.61 -15.58 13.51
CA VAL A 154 -11.18 -16.37 14.62
C VAL A 154 -10.40 -17.68 14.80
N LEU A 155 -10.13 -18.43 13.73
CA LEU A 155 -9.39 -19.70 13.76
C LEU A 155 -7.97 -19.53 14.34
N ARG A 156 -7.31 -18.41 14.06
CA ARG A 156 -6.03 -18.06 14.69
C ARG A 156 -6.07 -17.92 16.22
N LYS A 157 -7.23 -17.68 16.82
CA LYS A 157 -7.37 -17.67 18.29
C LYS A 157 -7.35 -19.08 18.88
N TYR A 158 -7.59 -20.10 18.06
CA TYR A 158 -7.62 -21.51 18.42
C TYR A 158 -6.43 -22.28 17.83
N ASP A 159 -5.38 -21.57 17.38
CA ASP A 159 -4.17 -22.15 16.77
C ASP A 159 -4.44 -23.05 15.54
N ILE A 160 -5.57 -22.82 14.84
CA ILE A 160 -5.93 -23.54 13.61
C ILE A 160 -5.46 -22.75 12.40
N ASP A 161 -4.78 -23.46 11.49
CA ASP A 161 -3.75 -22.83 10.67
C ASP A 161 -3.85 -23.26 9.19
N PHE A 162 -4.77 -22.65 8.43
CA PHE A 162 -4.98 -22.99 7.01
C PHE A 162 -4.32 -22.00 6.04
N ILE A 163 -3.47 -22.49 5.14
CA ILE A 163 -2.67 -21.61 4.26
C ILE A 163 -3.53 -20.74 3.32
N ILE A 164 -4.61 -21.28 2.75
CA ILE A 164 -5.49 -20.54 1.84
C ILE A 164 -6.22 -19.41 2.59
N LEU A 165 -6.76 -19.72 3.76
CA LEU A 165 -7.44 -18.74 4.61
C LEU A 165 -6.49 -17.62 5.06
N ARG A 166 -5.22 -17.95 5.32
CA ARG A 166 -4.18 -16.95 5.64
C ARG A 166 -3.93 -15.97 4.49
N TYR A 167 -3.92 -16.42 3.25
CA TYR A 167 -3.76 -15.52 2.10
C TYR A 167 -4.98 -14.59 1.94
N ILE A 168 -6.18 -15.14 2.06
CA ILE A 168 -7.44 -14.37 1.98
C ILE A 168 -7.48 -13.32 3.09
N SER A 169 -7.26 -13.74 4.35
CA SER A 169 -7.30 -12.82 5.48
C SER A 169 -6.20 -11.77 5.42
N HIS A 170 -4.99 -12.13 4.98
CA HIS A 170 -3.93 -11.15 4.76
C HIS A 170 -4.35 -10.11 3.72
N PHE A 171 -4.93 -10.52 2.59
CA PHE A 171 -5.42 -9.60 1.57
C PHE A 171 -6.53 -8.68 2.10
N VAL A 172 -7.53 -9.22 2.80
CA VAL A 172 -8.63 -8.43 3.39
C VAL A 172 -8.08 -7.44 4.43
N LEU A 173 -7.23 -7.89 5.34
CA LEU A 173 -6.60 -7.05 6.37
C LEU A 173 -5.71 -5.95 5.78
N MET A 174 -5.04 -6.21 4.64
CA MET A 174 -4.23 -5.19 3.97
C MET A 174 -5.12 -4.06 3.43
N ASN A 175 -6.22 -4.41 2.76
CA ASN A 175 -7.13 -3.42 2.22
C ASN A 175 -7.90 -2.69 3.33
N TYR A 176 -8.24 -3.39 4.42
CA TYR A 176 -8.83 -2.78 5.60
C TYR A 176 -7.88 -1.77 6.28
N ALA A 177 -6.60 -2.11 6.43
CA ALA A 177 -5.58 -1.19 6.93
C ALA A 177 -5.40 0.03 6.01
N LEU A 178 -5.50 -0.17 4.69
CA LEU A 178 -5.46 0.92 3.71
C LEU A 178 -6.63 1.89 3.90
N LEU A 179 -7.85 1.35 4.05
CA LEU A 179 -9.06 2.13 4.24
C LEU A 179 -9.02 2.96 5.54
N ILE A 180 -8.62 2.35 6.66
CA ILE A 180 -8.44 3.09 7.93
C ILE A 180 -7.37 4.17 7.79
N GLY A 181 -6.24 3.84 7.14
CA GLY A 181 -5.17 4.80 6.91
C GLY A 181 -5.61 6.01 6.09
N PHE A 182 -6.51 5.82 5.11
CA PHE A 182 -7.11 6.92 4.36
C PHE A 182 -7.95 7.83 5.26
N PHE A 183 -8.84 7.28 6.08
CA PHE A 183 -9.66 8.10 6.97
C PHE A 183 -8.80 8.85 7.99
N ARG A 184 -7.77 8.21 8.56
CA ARG A 184 -6.80 8.89 9.42
C ARG A 184 -6.06 10.01 8.72
N PHE A 185 -5.71 9.83 7.45
CA PHE A 185 -5.10 10.89 6.64
C PHE A 185 -6.04 12.09 6.49
N LEU A 186 -7.35 11.86 6.28
CA LEU A 186 -8.34 12.92 6.19
C LEU A 186 -8.60 13.63 7.52
N SER A 187 -8.55 12.91 8.64
CA SER A 187 -8.84 13.44 9.98
C SER A 187 -7.77 14.40 10.54
N LEU A 188 -6.71 14.73 9.78
CA LEU A 188 -5.61 15.64 10.19
C LEU A 188 -4.92 15.27 11.52
N GLU A 189 -5.11 14.05 12.03
CA GLU A 189 -4.35 13.47 13.15
C GLU A 189 -2.92 13.14 12.68
N SER A 190 -2.14 14.19 12.37
CA SER A 190 -0.71 14.10 12.15
C SER A 190 0.03 14.30 13.48
N ASP A 191 -0.28 13.49 14.49
CA ASP A 191 0.51 13.47 15.72
C ASP A 191 1.79 12.66 15.44
N GLY A 192 2.76 13.34 14.82
CA GLY A 192 4.00 12.80 14.29
C GLY A 192 5.02 12.43 15.36
N LYS A 193 4.63 11.71 16.42
CA LYS A 193 5.56 11.21 17.43
C LYS A 193 5.73 9.69 17.31
N TRP A 194 6.99 9.28 17.15
CA TRP A 194 7.41 7.90 17.25
C TRP A 194 7.17 7.41 18.68
N GLU A 195 6.21 6.52 18.89
CA GLU A 195 6.18 5.72 20.11
C GLU A 195 7.25 4.63 19.98
N HIS A 196 8.33 4.78 20.75
CA HIS A 196 9.40 3.81 20.93
C HIS A 196 8.90 2.52 21.59
#